data_AF-A0A946QH63-F1
#
_entry.id   AF-A0A946QH63-F1
#
_cell.length_a   1.000
_cell.length_b   1.000
_cell.length_c   1.000
_cell.angle_alpha   90.00
_cell.angle_beta   90.00
_cell.angle_gamma   90.00
#
_symmetry.space_group_name_H-M   'P 1'
#
loop_
_entity.id
_entity.type
_entity.pdbx_description
1 polymer ?
#
loop_
_entity_poly.entity_id
_entity_poly.type
_entity_poly.pdbx_seq_one_letter_code
_entity_poly.pdbx_strand_id
1 'polypeptide(L)'
;MFKKIVSVTAILIVIISISVYVYLKSFLPDYNETLFAPGLKGNVMVERNRFAVPTISAQNDDDLYFAWGYVNAQDRMFQMEFTRRVAQARISEFAGESTIKTDYFLKAMGFYDIA
;
A
#
# COMPACT_ATOMS: atom_id res chain seq x y z
N MET A 1 -25.40 8.68 41.20
CA MET A 1 -25.32 7.59 40.19
C MET A 1 -25.07 8.14 38.78
N PHE A 2 -25.87 9.10 38.31
CA PHE A 2 -25.76 9.71 36.97
C PHE A 2 -24.36 10.25 36.62
N LYS A 3 -23.71 11.00 37.53
CA LYS A 3 -22.34 11.52 37.33
C LYS A 3 -21.27 10.42 37.12
N LYS A 4 -21.43 9.25 37.76
CA LYS A 4 -20.52 8.11 37.57
C LYS A 4 -20.74 7.42 36.23
N ILE A 5 -21.99 7.29 35.79
CA ILE A 5 -22.32 6.73 34.47
C ILE A 5 -21.75 7.61 33.37
N VAL A 6 -21.94 8.94 33.47
CA VAL A 6 -21.39 9.91 32.52
C VAL A 6 -19.85 9.89 32.49
N SER A 7 -19.17 9.75 33.64
CA SER A 7 -17.71 9.66 33.64
C SER A 7 -17.20 8.37 33.02
N VAL A 8 -17.86 7.24 33.30
CA VAL A 8 -17.50 5.93 32.74
C VAL A 8 -17.70 5.93 31.23
N THR A 9 -18.82 6.44 30.72
CA THR A 9 -19.06 6.51 29.27
C THR A 9 -18.07 7.44 28.57
N ALA A 10 -17.73 8.58 29.18
CA ALA A 10 -16.72 9.49 28.63
C ALA A 10 -15.33 8.81 28.53
N ILE A 11 -14.92 8.09 29.57
CA ILE A 11 -13.66 7.32 29.57
C ILE A 11 -13.68 6.27 28.46
N LEU A 12 -14.79 5.56 28.29
CA LEU A 12 -14.94 4.52 27.27
C LEU A 12 -14.81 5.09 25.84
N ILE A 13 -15.42 6.26 25.59
CA ILE A 13 -15.29 6.97 24.29
C ILE A 13 -13.84 7.39 24.02
N VAL A 14 -13.14 7.89 25.04
CA VAL A 14 -11.72 8.28 24.90
C VAL A 14 -10.86 7.05 24.58
N ILE A 15 -11.07 5.94 25.27
CA ILE A 15 -10.33 4.69 25.01
C ILE A 15 -10.61 4.17 23.59
N ILE A 16 -11.86 4.18 23.15
CA ILE A 16 -12.22 3.77 21.78
C ILE A 16 -11.54 4.68 20.76
N SER A 17 -11.60 6.00 20.97
CA SER A 17 -10.98 6.98 20.06
C SER A 17 -9.48 6.77 19.94
N ILE A 18 -8.78 6.56 21.07
CA ILE A 18 -7.34 6.27 21.08
C ILE A 18 -7.05 4.94 20.37
N SER A 19 -7.84 3.91 20.63
CA SER A 19 -7.65 2.59 20.02
C SER A 19 -7.83 2.64 18.51
N VAL A 20 -8.88 3.33 18.04
CA VAL A 20 -9.13 3.56 16.60
C VAL A 20 -7.98 4.35 15.98
N TYR A 21 -7.51 5.40 16.65
CA TYR A 21 -6.37 6.19 16.16
C TYR A 21 -5.10 5.34 16.00
N VAL A 22 -4.74 4.54 17.01
CA VAL A 22 -3.56 3.65 16.95
C VAL A 22 -3.73 2.60 15.86
N TYR A 23 -4.92 1.99 15.76
CA TYR A 23 -5.23 1.01 14.72
C TYR A 23 -5.08 1.60 13.32
N LEU A 24 -5.68 2.78 13.06
CA LEU A 24 -5.57 3.45 11.77
C LEU A 24 -4.13 3.85 11.44
N LYS A 25 -3.35 4.28 12.44
CA LYS A 25 -1.93 4.63 12.24
C LYS A 25 -1.08 3.42 11.85
N SER A 26 -1.44 2.22 12.30
CA SER A 26 -0.68 1.00 11.99
C SER A 26 -0.74 0.58 10.51
N PHE A 27 -1.66 1.14 9.73
CA PHE A 27 -1.70 0.93 8.27
C PHE A 27 -0.73 1.80 7.48
N LEU A 28 -0.12 2.81 8.12
CA LEU A 28 0.87 3.66 7.45
C LEU A 28 2.24 2.97 7.47
N PRO A 29 2.96 2.93 6.35
CA PRO A 29 4.32 2.41 6.32
C PRO A 29 5.25 3.26 7.17
N ASP A 30 6.18 2.62 7.88
CA ASP A 30 7.29 3.30 8.54
C ASP A 30 8.43 3.51 7.53
N TYR A 31 8.76 4.78 7.25
CA TYR A 31 9.81 5.13 6.30
C TYR A 31 11.22 5.13 6.92
N ASN A 32 11.33 5.04 8.24
CA ASN A 32 12.62 5.08 8.94
C ASN A 32 13.09 3.70 9.41
N GLU A 33 12.38 2.64 9.00
CA GLU A 33 12.71 1.28 9.37
C GLU A 33 13.93 0.76 8.59
N THR A 34 14.79 0.00 9.27
CA THR A 34 15.83 -0.78 8.61
C THR A 34 15.32 -2.20 8.39
N LEU A 35 15.25 -2.62 7.14
CA LEU A 35 14.69 -3.90 6.73
C LEU A 35 15.76 -4.78 6.11
N PHE A 36 15.72 -6.08 6.40
CA PHE A 36 16.50 -7.09 5.69
C PHE A 36 15.63 -7.72 4.61
N ALA A 37 16.03 -7.59 3.35
CA ALA A 37 15.32 -8.16 2.22
C ALA A 37 16.14 -9.30 1.59
N PRO A 38 15.58 -10.52 1.53
CA PRO A 38 16.19 -11.61 0.77
C PRO A 38 16.37 -11.21 -0.69
N GLY A 39 17.58 -11.36 -1.22
CA GLY A 39 17.91 -11.02 -2.61
C GLY A 39 18.74 -9.76 -2.78
N LEU A 40 18.83 -8.90 -1.76
CA LEU A 40 19.79 -7.80 -1.76
C LEU A 40 21.22 -8.33 -1.59
N LYS A 41 22.14 -7.85 -2.44
CA LYS A 41 23.56 -8.20 -2.41
C LYS A 41 24.39 -7.20 -1.61
N GLY A 42 23.89 -5.97 -1.45
CA GLY A 42 24.51 -4.90 -0.69
C GLY A 42 23.50 -3.99 0.00
N ASN A 43 24.01 -2.93 0.63
CA ASN A 43 23.17 -1.96 1.31
C ASN A 43 22.49 -1.01 0.31
N VAL A 44 21.22 -0.75 0.57
CA VAL A 44 20.41 0.25 -0.12
C VAL A 44 19.99 1.31 0.89
N MET A 45 20.12 2.58 0.53
CA MET A 45 19.59 3.71 1.30
C MET A 45 18.42 4.33 0.55
N VAL A 46 17.30 4.51 1.25
CA VAL A 46 16.12 5.22 0.74
C VAL A 46 15.88 6.44 1.59
N GLU A 47 16.08 7.62 1.02
CA GLU A 47 15.84 8.90 1.69
C GLU A 47 14.60 9.56 1.10
N ARG A 48 13.75 10.14 1.96
CA ARG A 48 12.53 10.85 1.51
C ARG A 48 12.60 12.31 1.93
N ASN A 49 12.25 13.19 0.99
CA ASN A 49 12.15 14.61 1.30
C ASN A 49 10.85 14.94 2.04
N ARG A 50 10.63 16.23 2.37
CA ARG A 50 9.41 16.71 3.07
C ARG A 50 8.08 16.43 2.35
N PHE A 51 8.13 16.08 1.05
CA PHE A 51 6.97 15.72 0.23
C PHE A 51 6.89 14.20 -0.01
N ALA A 52 7.65 13.41 0.76
CA ALA A 52 7.76 11.96 0.63
C ALA A 52 8.30 11.46 -0.73
N VAL A 53 8.97 12.31 -1.52
CA VAL A 53 9.61 11.87 -2.77
C VAL A 53 10.88 11.08 -2.41
N PRO A 54 11.00 9.82 -2.85
CA PRO A 54 12.13 8.96 -2.51
C PRO A 54 13.33 9.18 -3.44
N THR A 55 14.52 9.22 -2.85
CA THR A 55 15.82 9.09 -3.50
C THR A 55 16.42 7.76 -3.07
N ILE A 56 16.80 6.91 -4.01
CA ILE A 56 17.33 5.57 -3.74
C ILE A 56 18.79 5.53 -4.16
N SER A 57 19.65 5.09 -3.25
CA SER A 57 21.08 4.86 -3.50
C SER A 57 21.44 3.40 -3.24
N ALA A 58 22.11 2.76 -4.20
CA ALA A 58 22.57 1.38 -4.10
C ALA A 58 23.94 1.21 -4.77
N GLN A 59 24.65 0.14 -4.45
CA GLN A 59 25.99 -0.14 -5.01
C GLN A 59 25.94 -0.88 -6.36
N ASN A 60 24.79 -1.40 -6.76
CA ASN A 60 24.57 -2.11 -8.02
C ASN A 60 23.12 -1.94 -8.49
N ASP A 61 22.91 -2.19 -9.78
CA ASP A 61 21.62 -1.96 -10.43
C ASP A 61 20.54 -2.95 -9.95
N ASP A 62 20.90 -4.21 -9.67
CA ASP A 62 19.94 -5.22 -9.20
C ASP A 62 19.28 -4.78 -7.88
N ASP A 63 20.10 -4.34 -6.92
CA ASP A 63 19.63 -3.84 -5.62
C ASP A 63 18.86 -2.52 -5.78
N LEU A 64 19.28 -1.66 -6.72
CA LEU A 64 18.57 -0.42 -7.04
C LEU A 64 17.15 -0.69 -7.55
N TYR A 65 17.00 -1.60 -8.52
CA TYR A 65 15.70 -1.95 -9.09
C TYR A 65 14.82 -2.69 -8.08
N PHE A 66 15.41 -3.56 -7.26
CA PHE A 66 14.70 -4.20 -6.16
C PHE A 66 14.11 -3.15 -5.21
N ALA A 67 14.95 -2.22 -4.74
CA ALA A 67 14.53 -1.16 -3.84
C ALA A 67 13.51 -0.23 -4.49
N TRP A 68 13.68 0.09 -5.78
CA TRP A 68 12.72 0.89 -6.54
C TRP A 68 11.34 0.23 -6.59
N GLY A 69 11.29 -1.08 -6.84
CA GLY A 69 10.04 -1.85 -6.79
C GLY A 69 9.40 -1.83 -5.40
N TYR A 70 10.21 -2.04 -4.34
CA TYR A 70 9.76 -2.00 -2.96
C TYR A 70 9.17 -0.63 -2.58
N VAL A 71 9.87 0.46 -2.88
CA VAL A 71 9.44 1.83 -2.58
C VAL A 71 8.15 2.19 -3.32
N ASN A 72 8.03 1.78 -4.60
CA ASN A 72 6.78 1.99 -5.34
C ASN A 72 5.62 1.20 -4.75
N ALA A 73 5.84 -0.06 -4.34
CA ALA A 73 4.81 -0.84 -3.68
C ALA A 73 4.40 -0.21 -2.34
N GLN A 74 5.36 0.28 -1.55
CA GLN A 74 5.10 0.93 -0.26
C GLN A 74 4.10 2.10 -0.40
N ASP A 75 4.22 2.89 -1.47
CA ASP A 75 3.41 4.10 -1.66
C ASP A 75 2.21 3.89 -2.60
N ARG A 76 2.28 2.88 -3.50
CA ARG A 76 1.33 2.71 -4.63
C ARG A 76 0.83 1.29 -4.84
N MET A 77 0.93 0.40 -3.85
CA MET A 77 0.53 -1.02 -3.99
C MET A 77 -0.85 -1.18 -4.63
N PHE A 78 -1.85 -0.44 -4.15
CA PHE A 78 -3.20 -0.50 -4.68
C PHE A 78 -3.26 -0.11 -6.16
N GLN A 79 -2.60 0.98 -6.55
CA GLN A 79 -2.57 1.43 -7.92
C GLN A 79 -1.88 0.39 -8.83
N MET A 80 -0.74 -0.15 -8.39
CA MET A 80 -0.01 -1.18 -9.14
C MET A 80 -0.86 -2.43 -9.35
N GLU A 81 -1.52 -2.91 -8.29
CA GLU A 81 -2.37 -4.10 -8.36
C GLU A 81 -3.62 -3.86 -9.21
N PHE A 82 -4.25 -2.70 -9.06
CA PHE A 82 -5.40 -2.32 -9.85
C PHE A 82 -5.05 -2.23 -11.33
N THR A 83 -3.97 -1.53 -11.69
CA THR A 83 -3.50 -1.43 -13.08
C THR A 83 -3.13 -2.80 -13.65
N ARG A 84 -2.52 -3.69 -12.85
CA ARG A 84 -2.25 -5.07 -13.25
C ARG A 84 -3.53 -5.83 -13.59
N ARG A 85 -4.58 -5.70 -12.78
CA ARG A 85 -5.89 -6.32 -13.02
C ARG A 85 -6.61 -5.74 -14.22
N VAL A 86 -6.50 -4.43 -14.43
CA VAL A 86 -7.03 -3.76 -15.64
C VAL A 86 -6.36 -4.34 -16.88
N ALA A 87 -5.02 -4.40 -16.90
CA ALA A 87 -4.28 -4.97 -18.03
C ALA A 87 -4.70 -6.42 -18.31
N GLN A 88 -4.87 -7.22 -17.25
CA GLN A 88 -5.30 -8.62 -17.33
C GLN A 88 -6.80 -8.84 -17.58
N ALA A 89 -7.62 -7.78 -17.66
CA ALA A 89 -9.07 -7.87 -17.75
C ALA A 89 -9.73 -8.67 -16.60
N ARG A 90 -9.33 -8.38 -15.37
CA ARG A 90 -9.75 -9.06 -14.13
C ARG A 90 -10.23 -8.09 -13.05
N ILE A 91 -10.90 -7.02 -13.45
CA ILE A 91 -11.43 -6.01 -12.52
C ILE A 91 -12.58 -6.59 -11.70
N SER A 92 -13.39 -7.49 -12.28
CA SER A 92 -14.56 -8.08 -11.62
C SER A 92 -14.22 -8.93 -10.40
N GLU A 93 -12.99 -9.44 -10.30
CA GLU A 93 -12.53 -10.15 -9.11
C GLU A 93 -12.50 -9.26 -7.86
N PHE A 94 -12.34 -7.95 -8.05
CA PHE A 94 -12.30 -6.97 -6.96
C PHE A 94 -13.59 -6.14 -6.89
N ALA A 95 -14.09 -5.67 -8.04
CA ALA A 95 -15.23 -4.75 -8.11
C ALA A 95 -16.59 -5.46 -8.28
N GLY A 96 -16.59 -6.79 -8.38
CA GLY A 96 -17.78 -7.62 -8.47
C GLY A 96 -18.40 -7.70 -9.87
N GLU A 97 -19.53 -8.41 -9.95
CA GLU A 97 -20.18 -8.81 -11.20
C GLU A 97 -20.60 -7.62 -12.09
N SER A 98 -20.84 -6.45 -11.51
CA SER A 98 -21.20 -5.23 -12.24
C SER A 98 -20.15 -4.81 -13.27
N THR A 99 -18.89 -5.24 -13.10
CA THR A 99 -17.76 -4.88 -13.96
C THR A 99 -17.39 -5.94 -15.01
N ILE A 100 -18.15 -7.05 -15.12
CA ILE A 100 -17.87 -8.15 -16.06
C ILE A 100 -17.86 -7.68 -17.52
N LYS A 101 -18.75 -6.74 -17.89
CA LYS A 101 -18.76 -6.18 -19.25
C LYS A 101 -17.47 -5.44 -19.58
N THR A 102 -16.89 -4.77 -18.59
CA THR A 102 -15.61 -4.08 -18.73
C THR A 102 -14.48 -5.08 -18.93
N ASP A 103 -14.46 -6.19 -18.18
CA ASP A 103 -13.47 -7.24 -18.39
C ASP A 103 -13.55 -7.84 -19.80
N TYR A 104 -14.76 -8.09 -20.33
CA TYR A 104 -14.90 -8.54 -21.72
C TYR A 104 -14.33 -7.53 -22.72
N PHE A 105 -14.57 -6.23 -22.52
CA PHE A 105 -14.02 -5.18 -23.36
C PHE A 105 -12.49 -5.11 -23.28
N LEU A 106 -11.92 -5.11 -22.07
CA LEU A 106 -10.47 -5.08 -21.85
C LEU A 106 -9.78 -6.30 -22.46
N LYS A 107 -10.38 -7.48 -22.31
CA LYS A 107 -9.89 -8.72 -22.91
C LYS A 107 -9.90 -8.65 -24.44
N ALA A 108 -10.96 -8.08 -25.02
CA ALA A 108 -11.05 -7.90 -26.47
C ALA A 108 -9.98 -6.93 -27.03
N MET A 109 -9.47 -6.00 -26.22
CA MET A 109 -8.36 -5.12 -26.63
C MET A 109 -7.00 -5.85 -26.66
N GLY A 110 -6.85 -6.99 -25.97
CA GLY A 110 -5.67 -7.84 -26.06
C GLY A 110 -4.38 -7.27 -25.46
N PHE A 111 -4.44 -6.24 -24.60
CA PHE A 111 -3.24 -5.60 -24.03
C PHE A 111 -2.33 -6.57 -23.27
N TYR A 112 -2.90 -7.56 -22.59
CA TYR A 112 -2.13 -8.56 -21.86
C TYR A 112 -1.49 -9.61 -22.76
N ASP A 113 -2.09 -9.90 -23.91
CA ASP A 113 -1.62 -10.96 -24.81
C ASP A 113 -0.37 -10.54 -25.60
N ILE A 114 -0.11 -9.23 -25.69
CA ILE A 114 1.01 -8.64 -26.44
C ILE A 114 2.16 -8.13 -25.55
N ALA A 115 2.01 -8.18 -24.23
CA ALA A 115 2.99 -7.72 -23.25
C ALA A 115 3.98 -8.82 -22.88
#